data_AF-A0A936IJ97-F1
#
_entry.id   AF-A0A936IJ97-F1
#
_cell.length_a   1.000
_cell.length_b   1.000
_cell.length_c   1.000
_cell.angle_alpha   90.00
_cell.angle_beta   90.00
_cell.angle_gamma   90.00
#
_symmetry.space_group_name_H-M   'P 1'
#
loop_
_entity.id
_entity.type
_entity.pdbx_description
1 polymer ?
#
loop_
_entity_poly.entity_id
_entity_poly.type
_entity_poly.pdbx_seq_one_letter_code
_entity_poly.pdbx_strand_id
1 'polypeptide(L)'
;MQNEILRKQDAIREGKVGNFNVRVRLRLHNGSRMLGVVKNGRFVEQEHGIDFVESDRRSPEAGVRLWYFDDSSSFVFLRWADIESHKVLAKLTNEEVRAIEVQVAERDAQAAQTRRLAAEAKAQAAAEAKAAAESTAAGTPATPPAPVTPPTPAPMPDLLKEFPPEQGWSEERAAEIERRKIVVGAYPNEQEQRFLDVLTAWCKAREEYAARHDKGGAPAVGADAKPAAGAKPAPIKR
;
A
#
# COMPACT_ATOMS: atom_id res chain seq x y z
N MET A 1 15.62 27.41 -28.69
CA MET A 1 15.46 26.52 -27.50
C MET A 1 15.26 25.05 -27.89
N GLN A 2 14.38 24.70 -28.83
CA GLN A 2 14.16 23.30 -29.26
C GLN A 2 15.41 22.56 -29.80
N ASN A 3 16.26 23.24 -30.59
CA ASN A 3 17.50 22.63 -31.11
C ASN A 3 18.52 22.25 -30.03
N GLU A 4 18.54 22.98 -28.90
CA GLU A 4 19.43 22.68 -27.78
C GLU A 4 18.97 21.45 -27.01
N ILE A 5 17.65 21.24 -26.92
CA ILE A 5 17.05 20.05 -26.32
C ILE A 5 17.36 18.81 -27.15
N LEU A 6 17.24 18.89 -28.49
CA LEU A 6 17.52 17.75 -29.37
C LEU A 6 18.99 17.33 -29.32
N ARG A 7 19.95 18.27 -29.45
CA ARG A 7 21.38 17.96 -29.32
C ARG A 7 21.73 17.31 -28.00
N LYS A 8 21.03 17.68 -26.91
CA LYS A 8 21.25 17.10 -25.59
C LYS A 8 20.52 15.78 -25.38
N GLN A 9 19.37 15.58 -25.99
CA GLN A 9 18.76 14.26 -26.06
C GLN A 9 19.68 13.29 -26.80
N ASP A 10 20.36 13.75 -27.85
CA ASP A 10 21.38 12.96 -28.52
C ASP A 10 22.62 12.77 -27.64
N ALA A 11 23.12 13.79 -26.94
CA ALA A 11 24.22 13.63 -25.99
C ALA A 11 23.88 12.67 -24.83
N ILE A 12 22.67 12.74 -24.27
CA ILE A 12 22.18 11.82 -23.23
C ILE A 12 22.00 10.40 -23.81
N ARG A 13 21.49 10.29 -25.04
CA ARG A 13 21.36 9.02 -25.77
C ARG A 13 22.74 8.41 -26.04
N GLU A 14 23.74 9.24 -26.31
CA GLU A 14 25.15 8.89 -26.54
C GLU A 14 25.96 8.73 -25.24
N GLY A 15 25.38 9.03 -24.07
CA GLY A 15 26.08 8.97 -22.78
C GLY A 15 27.11 10.08 -22.54
N LYS A 16 27.13 11.14 -23.36
CA LYS A 16 28.00 12.31 -23.16
C LYS A 16 27.54 13.13 -21.96
N VAL A 17 28.33 13.08 -20.90
CA VAL A 17 28.12 13.81 -19.66
C VAL A 17 28.22 15.31 -19.90
N GLY A 18 27.18 16.01 -19.48
CA GLY A 18 27.30 17.43 -19.21
C GLY A 18 26.56 17.75 -17.92
N ASN A 19 27.17 18.59 -17.09
CA ASN A 19 26.71 18.96 -15.75
C ASN A 19 25.39 19.75 -15.78
N PHE A 20 24.30 19.08 -16.15
CA PHE A 20 22.98 19.69 -16.24
C PHE A 20 22.01 18.89 -15.38
N ASN A 21 21.16 19.60 -14.64
CA ASN A 21 20.02 18.98 -13.98
C ASN A 21 18.90 18.85 -14.99
N VAL A 22 18.20 17.72 -14.99
CA VAL A 22 17.09 17.48 -15.92
C VAL A 22 15.91 16.85 -15.20
N ARG A 23 14.70 17.32 -15.52
CA ARG A 23 13.46 16.67 -15.11
C ARG A 23 13.13 15.58 -16.11
N VAL A 24 12.99 14.35 -15.62
CA VAL A 24 12.88 13.15 -16.46
C VAL A 24 11.63 12.39 -16.10
N ARG A 25 10.90 11.95 -17.12
CA ARG A 25 9.84 10.95 -17.00
C ARG A 25 10.37 9.61 -17.47
N LEU A 26 10.37 8.61 -16.61
CA LEU A 26 10.74 7.24 -16.91
C LEU A 26 9.47 6.39 -17.05
N ARG A 27 9.53 5.39 -17.93
CA ARG A 27 8.56 4.32 -18.04
C ARG A 27 9.31 3.01 -17.85
N LEU A 28 8.85 2.19 -16.93
CA LEU A 28 9.45 0.90 -16.60
C LEU A 28 8.77 -0.23 -17.39
N HIS A 29 9.42 -1.38 -17.50
CA HIS A 29 8.87 -2.54 -18.22
C HIS A 29 7.55 -3.08 -17.66
N ASN A 30 7.29 -2.86 -16.36
CA ASN A 30 6.00 -3.20 -15.74
C ASN A 30 4.86 -2.22 -16.08
N GLY A 31 5.12 -1.19 -16.90
CA GLY A 31 4.16 -0.16 -17.28
C GLY A 31 4.07 1.03 -16.33
N SER A 32 4.71 0.96 -15.15
CA SER A 32 4.76 2.07 -14.20
C SER A 32 5.51 3.27 -14.78
N ARG A 33 5.09 4.46 -14.36
CA ARG A 33 5.67 5.72 -14.79
C ARG A 33 6.22 6.45 -13.59
N MET A 34 7.45 6.95 -13.72
CA MET A 34 8.12 7.71 -12.68
C MET A 34 8.48 9.09 -13.20
N LEU A 35 8.42 10.08 -12.32
CA LEU A 35 8.83 11.44 -12.59
C LEU A 35 9.80 11.86 -11.49
N GLY A 36 10.91 12.47 -11.87
CA GLY A 36 11.85 13.02 -10.91
C GLY A 36 12.94 13.84 -11.59
N VAL A 37 14.00 14.10 -10.86
CA VAL A 37 15.12 14.93 -11.29
C VAL A 37 16.40 14.11 -11.28
N VAL A 38 17.14 14.15 -12.39
CA VAL A 38 18.52 13.68 -12.43
C VAL A 38 19.42 14.89 -12.17
N LYS A 39 20.27 14.79 -11.15
CA LYS A 39 21.16 15.87 -10.72
C LYS A 39 22.55 15.70 -11.31
N ASN A 40 23.28 16.81 -11.47
CA ASN A 40 24.70 16.83 -11.82
C ASN A 40 25.07 16.18 -13.15
N GLY A 41 24.12 15.99 -14.08
CA GLY A 41 24.44 15.57 -15.44
C GLY A 41 24.82 14.12 -15.65
N ARG A 42 24.88 13.31 -14.58
CA ARG A 42 25.20 11.89 -14.65
C ARG A 42 23.92 11.10 -14.86
N PHE A 43 23.52 10.99 -16.13
CA PHE A 43 22.29 10.28 -16.48
C PHE A 43 22.43 8.77 -16.33
N VAL A 44 23.62 8.23 -16.62
CA VAL A 44 23.94 6.82 -16.49
C VAL A 44 25.03 6.68 -15.43
N GLU A 45 24.66 6.09 -14.29
CA GLU A 45 25.52 5.85 -13.15
C GLU A 45 25.55 4.36 -12.83
N GLN A 46 26.61 3.89 -12.16
CA GLN A 46 26.72 2.56 -11.61
C GLN A 46 27.02 2.66 -10.11
N GLU A 47 26.41 1.79 -9.32
CA GLU A 47 26.69 1.66 -7.90
C GLU A 47 28.11 1.11 -7.68
N HIS A 48 28.91 1.83 -6.90
CA HIS A 48 30.26 1.41 -6.54
C HIS A 48 30.47 1.62 -5.03
N GLY A 49 29.89 0.70 -4.24
CA GLY A 49 29.89 0.80 -2.79
C GLY A 49 28.94 1.88 -2.30
N ILE A 50 29.48 2.91 -1.65
CA ILE A 50 28.71 4.06 -1.14
C ILE A 50 28.56 5.15 -2.21
N ASP A 51 29.42 5.11 -3.23
CA ASP A 51 29.50 6.12 -4.28
C ASP A 51 28.82 5.67 -5.58
N PHE A 52 28.43 6.66 -6.38
CA PHE A 52 27.90 6.46 -7.73
C PHE A 52 28.91 7.01 -8.74
N VAL A 53 29.40 6.11 -9.59
CA VAL A 53 30.34 6.44 -10.66
C VAL A 53 29.62 6.52 -11.99
N GLU A 54 30.12 7.32 -12.91
CA GLU A 54 29.64 7.33 -14.29
C GLU A 54 29.88 5.96 -14.93
N SER A 55 28.93 5.48 -15.73
CA SER A 55 29.05 4.18 -16.40
C SER A 55 28.42 4.23 -17.79
N ASP A 56 28.79 3.25 -18.63
CA ASP A 56 28.18 3.05 -19.93
C ASP A 56 26.79 2.42 -19.76
N ARG A 57 25.83 2.86 -20.55
CA ARG A 57 24.47 2.29 -20.65
C ARG A 57 24.47 0.78 -20.91
N ARG A 58 25.52 0.24 -21.54
CA ARG A 58 25.67 -1.18 -21.82
C ARG A 58 26.09 -2.00 -20.60
N SER A 59 26.56 -1.37 -19.53
CA SER A 59 26.91 -2.07 -18.29
C SER A 59 25.63 -2.63 -17.63
N PRO A 60 25.62 -3.90 -17.19
CA PRO A 60 24.43 -4.51 -16.59
C PRO A 60 24.03 -3.83 -15.26
N GLU A 61 25.00 -3.24 -14.56
CA GLU A 61 24.81 -2.52 -13.30
C GLU A 61 24.60 -1.01 -13.50
N ALA A 62 24.60 -0.53 -14.75
CA ALA A 62 24.29 0.86 -15.02
C ALA A 62 22.80 1.15 -14.77
N GLY A 63 22.51 2.37 -14.36
CA GLY A 63 21.18 2.82 -14.00
C GLY A 63 21.07 4.34 -13.96
N VAL A 64 19.91 4.80 -13.53
CA VAL A 64 19.56 6.21 -13.41
C VAL A 64 19.22 6.50 -11.95
N ARG A 65 19.90 7.48 -11.35
CA ARG A 65 19.55 7.99 -10.03
C ARG A 65 18.52 9.10 -10.14
N LEU A 66 17.30 8.82 -9.68
CA LEU A 66 16.17 9.71 -9.77
C LEU A 66 15.88 10.33 -8.39
N TRP A 67 16.13 11.63 -8.25
CA TRP A 67 15.83 12.42 -7.06
C TRP A 67 14.41 12.97 -7.10
N TYR A 68 13.86 13.30 -5.93
CA TYR A 68 12.54 13.92 -5.78
C TYR A 68 11.41 13.11 -6.43
N PHE A 69 11.57 11.79 -6.40
CA PHE A 69 10.50 10.89 -6.80
C PHE A 69 9.39 10.93 -5.75
N ASP A 70 8.15 10.99 -6.23
CA ASP A 70 6.96 11.08 -5.39
C ASP A 70 7.05 12.23 -4.36
N ASP A 71 7.63 13.36 -4.79
CA ASP A 71 7.67 14.58 -4.00
C ASP A 71 8.45 14.46 -2.66
N SER A 72 9.30 13.44 -2.52
CA SER A 72 10.10 13.15 -1.32
C SER A 72 11.57 13.57 -1.46
N SER A 73 12.30 13.80 -0.37
CA SER A 73 13.72 14.18 -0.41
C SER A 73 14.69 13.04 -0.75
N SER A 74 14.17 11.83 -0.94
CA SER A 74 14.97 10.65 -1.24
C SER A 74 15.30 10.51 -2.72
N PHE A 75 16.18 9.56 -3.05
CA PHE A 75 16.44 9.15 -4.41
C PHE A 75 16.12 7.67 -4.57
N VAL A 76 15.80 7.29 -5.80
CA VAL A 76 15.69 5.89 -6.21
C VAL A 76 16.72 5.64 -7.31
N PHE A 77 17.52 4.59 -7.16
CA PHE A 77 18.37 4.11 -8.24
C PHE A 77 17.63 3.05 -9.05
N LEU A 78 17.49 3.28 -10.36
CA LEU A 78 16.78 2.39 -11.27
C LEU A 78 17.78 1.82 -12.26
N ARG A 79 17.98 0.51 -12.24
CA ARG A 79 18.84 -0.15 -13.23
C ARG A 79 18.31 0.11 -14.64
N TRP A 80 19.23 0.28 -15.57
CA TRP A 80 18.90 0.62 -16.94
C TRP A 80 18.07 -0.48 -17.62
N ALA A 81 18.32 -1.74 -17.26
CA ALA A 81 17.58 -2.90 -17.74
C ALA A 81 16.09 -2.89 -17.37
N ASP A 82 15.70 -2.16 -16.32
CA ASP A 82 14.31 -2.07 -15.86
C ASP A 82 13.54 -0.91 -16.55
N ILE A 83 14.24 -0.05 -17.30
CA ILE A 83 13.70 1.16 -17.95
C ILE A 83 13.31 0.86 -19.41
N GLU A 84 12.01 0.82 -19.68
CA GLU A 84 11.44 0.66 -21.03
C GLU A 84 11.71 1.90 -21.90
N SER A 85 11.46 3.09 -21.37
CA SER A 85 11.72 4.35 -22.07
C SER A 85 11.91 5.53 -21.12
N HIS A 86 12.60 6.56 -21.58
CA HIS A 86 12.78 7.80 -20.82
C HIS A 86 12.49 9.01 -21.71
N LYS A 87 11.98 10.09 -21.10
CA LYS A 87 11.75 11.38 -21.75
C LYS A 87 12.25 12.50 -20.85
N VAL A 88 13.22 13.27 -21.34
CA VAL A 88 13.63 14.53 -20.71
C VAL A 88 12.55 15.56 -20.97
N LEU A 89 11.93 16.06 -19.90
CA LEU A 89 10.85 17.04 -19.96
C LEU A 89 11.38 18.47 -19.97
N ALA A 90 12.34 18.76 -19.09
CA ALA A 90 12.89 20.09 -18.92
C ALA A 90 14.35 20.02 -18.47
N LYS A 91 15.14 21.01 -18.87
CA LYS A 91 16.44 21.29 -18.28
C LYS A 91 16.20 22.21 -17.09
N LEU A 92 16.79 21.86 -15.95
CA LEU A 92 16.70 22.64 -14.73
C LEU A 92 18.02 23.37 -14.48
N THR A 93 17.91 24.63 -14.08
CA THR A 93 19.01 25.40 -13.51
C THR A 93 19.30 24.96 -12.08
N ASN A 94 20.46 25.35 -11.55
CA ASN A 94 20.78 25.08 -10.14
C ASN A 94 19.81 25.79 -9.19
N GLU A 95 19.31 26.97 -9.58
CA GLU A 95 18.34 27.72 -8.79
C GLU A 95 16.98 27.01 -8.75
N GLU A 96 16.51 26.47 -9.88
CA GLU A 96 15.28 25.68 -9.94
C GLU A 96 15.39 24.39 -9.10
N VAL A 97 16.53 23.70 -9.15
CA VAL A 97 16.76 22.53 -8.29
C VAL A 97 16.75 22.90 -6.82
N ARG A 98 17.39 24.02 -6.44
CA ARG A 98 17.36 24.52 -5.07
C ARG A 98 15.93 24.87 -4.62
N ALA A 99 15.12 25.45 -5.49
CA ALA A 99 13.72 25.73 -5.19
C ALA A 99 12.91 24.44 -4.93
N ILE A 100 13.15 23.39 -5.75
CA ILE A 100 12.54 22.07 -5.53
C ILE A 100 13.00 21.48 -4.20
N GLU A 101 14.28 21.59 -3.85
CA GLU A 101 14.81 21.11 -2.57
C GLU A 101 14.13 21.76 -1.37
N VAL A 102 13.97 23.09 -1.39
CA VAL A 102 13.28 23.83 -0.32
C VAL A 102 11.83 23.37 -0.21
N GLN A 103 11.11 23.28 -1.34
CA GLN A 103 9.71 22.86 -1.36
C GLN A 103 9.52 21.44 -0.80
N VAL A 104 10.38 20.50 -1.19
CA VAL A 104 10.34 19.12 -0.72
C VAL A 104 10.67 19.05 0.78
N ALA A 105 11.68 19.81 1.24
CA ALA A 105 12.04 19.86 2.66
C ALA A 105 10.92 20.43 3.54
N GLU A 106 10.25 21.50 3.09
CA GLU A 106 9.09 22.07 3.79
C GLU A 106 7.94 21.05 3.90
N ARG A 107 7.65 20.34 2.81
CA ARG A 107 6.61 19.30 2.79
C ARG A 107 6.96 18.13 3.71
N ASP A 108 8.20 17.67 3.69
CA ASP A 108 8.69 16.59 4.56
C ASP A 108 8.59 17.01 6.04
N ALA A 109 8.94 18.26 6.36
CA ALA A 109 8.80 18.82 7.71
C ALA A 109 7.33 18.89 8.17
N GLN A 110 6.43 19.36 7.30
CA GLN A 110 4.99 19.36 7.58
C GLN A 110 4.45 17.95 7.81
N ALA A 111 4.80 16.99 6.93
CA ALA A 111 4.37 15.61 7.07
C ALA A 111 4.90 14.96 8.36
N ALA A 112 6.16 15.25 8.74
CA ALA A 112 6.74 14.78 9.99
C ALA A 112 6.01 15.37 11.22
N GLN A 113 5.69 16.67 11.18
CA GLN A 113 4.92 17.32 12.25
C GLN A 113 3.52 16.71 12.39
N THR A 114 2.80 16.50 11.30
CA THR A 114 1.48 15.84 11.32
C THR A 114 1.56 14.43 11.89
N ARG A 115 2.55 13.62 11.48
CA ARG A 115 2.75 12.28 12.02
C ARG A 115 3.05 12.30 13.51
N ARG A 116 3.87 13.25 13.97
CA ARG A 116 4.20 13.42 15.38
C ARG A 116 2.95 13.76 16.20
N LEU A 117 2.15 14.75 15.78
CA LEU A 117 0.91 15.12 16.47
C LEU A 117 -0.09 13.96 16.49
N ALA A 118 -0.22 13.21 15.39
CA ALA A 118 -1.08 12.03 15.34
C ALA A 118 -0.60 10.90 16.28
N ALA A 119 0.72 10.69 16.38
CA ALA A 119 1.30 9.72 17.31
C ALA A 119 1.10 10.13 18.77
N GLU A 120 1.29 11.42 19.09
CA GLU A 120 1.03 11.98 20.42
C GLU A 120 -0.45 11.85 20.81
N ALA A 121 -1.37 12.22 19.92
CA ALA A 121 -2.81 12.07 20.15
C ALA A 121 -3.22 10.60 20.34
N LYS A 122 -2.66 9.68 19.54
CA LYS A 122 -2.89 8.24 19.69
C LYS A 122 -2.36 7.71 21.03
N ALA A 123 -1.20 8.20 21.46
CA ALA A 123 -0.62 7.83 22.75
C ALA A 123 -1.46 8.36 23.92
N GLN A 124 -1.97 9.59 23.84
CA GLN A 124 -2.88 10.17 24.83
C GLN A 124 -4.20 9.38 24.91
N ALA A 125 -4.84 9.11 23.78
CA ALA A 125 -6.06 8.31 23.74
C ALA A 125 -5.85 6.89 24.32
N ALA A 126 -4.69 6.27 24.05
CA ALA A 126 -4.35 4.98 24.63
C ALA A 126 -4.10 5.06 26.14
N ALA A 127 -3.53 6.16 26.64
CA ALA A 127 -3.33 6.38 28.08
C ALA A 127 -4.65 6.63 28.81
N GLU A 128 -5.54 7.45 28.24
CA GLU A 128 -6.89 7.70 28.75
C GLU A 128 -7.73 6.42 28.79
N ALA A 129 -7.67 5.60 27.73
CA ALA A 129 -8.35 4.30 27.70
C ALA A 129 -7.85 3.35 28.80
N LYS A 130 -6.53 3.35 29.08
CA LYS A 130 -5.96 2.57 30.19
C LYS A 130 -6.40 3.09 31.56
N ALA A 131 -6.39 4.41 31.77
CA ALA A 131 -6.83 5.02 33.02
C ALA A 131 -8.33 4.76 33.30
N ALA A 132 -9.18 4.85 32.28
CA ALA A 132 -10.61 4.54 32.40
C ALA A 132 -10.87 3.07 32.75
N ALA A 133 -10.07 2.14 32.19
CA ALA A 133 -10.13 0.73 32.54
C ALA A 133 -9.75 0.47 34.00
N GLU A 134 -8.73 1.17 34.54
CA GLU A 134 -8.31 1.03 35.94
C GLU A 134 -9.32 1.61 36.95
N SER A 135 -9.92 2.77 36.67
CA SER A 135 -10.96 3.35 37.56
C SER A 135 -12.23 2.49 37.64
N THR A 136 -12.56 1.73 36.60
CA THR A 136 -13.72 0.83 36.61
C THR A 136 -13.46 -0.42 37.48
N ALA A 137 -12.21 -0.82 37.67
CA ALA A 137 -11.84 -1.98 38.49
C ALA A 137 -11.87 -1.72 40.01
N ALA A 138 -11.73 -0.46 40.45
CA ALA A 138 -11.61 -0.13 41.89
C ALA A 138 -12.95 0.12 42.62
N GLY A 139 -14.07 0.20 41.90
CA GLY A 139 -15.36 0.64 42.45
C GLY A 139 -16.41 -0.44 42.67
N THR A 140 -16.13 -1.72 42.38
CA THR A 140 -17.10 -2.81 42.61
C THR A 140 -16.87 -3.42 44.00
N PRO A 141 -17.68 -3.11 45.03
CA PRO A 141 -17.69 -3.90 46.26
C PRO A 141 -17.99 -5.34 45.88
N ALA A 142 -17.18 -6.26 46.43
CA ALA A 142 -17.27 -7.69 46.24
C ALA A 142 -18.65 -8.23 46.69
N THR A 143 -19.66 -8.03 45.85
CA THR A 143 -20.82 -8.90 45.81
C THR A 143 -20.29 -10.22 45.25
N PRO A 144 -20.50 -11.36 45.93
CA PRO A 144 -20.13 -12.67 45.41
C PRO A 144 -20.62 -12.74 43.97
N PRO A 145 -19.76 -13.05 42.99
CA PRO A 145 -20.15 -13.04 41.59
C PRO A 145 -21.27 -14.05 41.42
N ALA A 146 -22.50 -13.55 41.24
CA ALA A 146 -23.45 -14.24 40.42
C ALA A 146 -22.72 -14.51 39.09
N PRO A 147 -22.75 -15.76 38.58
CA PRO A 147 -21.95 -16.18 37.43
C PRO A 147 -22.10 -15.17 36.30
N VAL A 148 -21.05 -14.39 36.05
CA VAL A 148 -21.01 -13.42 34.97
C VAL A 148 -20.93 -14.24 33.71
N THR A 149 -22.09 -14.42 33.10
CA THR A 149 -22.25 -15.04 31.80
C THR A 149 -21.30 -14.30 30.86
N PRO A 150 -20.35 -14.98 30.18
CA PRO A 150 -19.62 -14.36 29.06
C PRO A 150 -20.62 -13.70 28.13
N PRO A 151 -20.27 -12.62 27.39
CA PRO A 151 -21.16 -12.04 26.39
C PRO A 151 -21.74 -13.20 25.62
N THR A 152 -23.04 -13.45 25.81
CA THR A 152 -23.66 -14.70 25.39
C THR A 152 -23.26 -14.83 23.94
N PRO A 153 -22.47 -15.85 23.55
CA PRO A 153 -22.06 -16.01 22.17
C PRO A 153 -23.36 -15.90 21.40
N ALA A 154 -23.46 -14.85 20.56
CA ALA A 154 -24.64 -14.67 19.72
C ALA A 154 -24.93 -16.07 19.16
N PRO A 155 -26.14 -16.60 19.38
CA PRO A 155 -26.38 -18.03 19.23
C PRO A 155 -25.78 -18.42 17.89
N MET A 156 -24.82 -19.35 17.88
CA MET A 156 -24.03 -19.76 16.71
C MET A 156 -24.76 -19.72 15.34
N PRO A 157 -26.07 -20.05 15.24
CA PRO A 157 -26.86 -19.80 14.01
C PRO A 157 -26.87 -18.36 13.46
N ASP A 158 -26.73 -17.31 14.27
CA ASP A 158 -26.83 -15.93 13.78
C ASP A 158 -25.55 -15.45 13.08
N LEU A 159 -24.38 -15.96 13.46
CA LEU A 159 -23.11 -15.64 12.80
C LEU A 159 -23.06 -16.18 11.36
N LEU A 160 -23.62 -17.37 11.12
CA LEU A 160 -23.69 -17.95 9.77
C LEU A 160 -24.74 -17.27 8.89
N LYS A 161 -25.76 -16.63 9.47
CA LYS A 161 -26.69 -15.77 8.71
C LYS A 161 -26.07 -14.45 8.31
N GLU A 162 -25.28 -13.84 9.21
CA GLU A 162 -24.61 -12.57 8.97
C GLU A 162 -23.43 -12.72 8.00
N PHE A 163 -22.69 -13.82 8.08
CA PHE A 163 -21.54 -14.14 7.24
C PHE A 163 -21.70 -15.51 6.57
N PRO A 164 -22.60 -15.66 5.60
CA PRO A 164 -22.87 -16.96 4.98
C PRO A 164 -21.70 -17.41 4.10
N PRO A 165 -21.23 -18.66 4.24
CA PRO A 165 -20.08 -19.17 3.47
C PRO A 165 -20.34 -19.15 1.95
N GLU A 166 -21.59 -19.26 1.52
CA GLU A 166 -21.99 -19.19 0.10
C GLU A 166 -21.73 -17.80 -0.53
N GLN A 167 -21.66 -16.74 0.28
CA GLN A 167 -21.29 -15.39 -0.20
C GLN A 167 -19.77 -15.18 -0.24
N GLY A 168 -18.99 -16.24 -0.04
CA GLY A 168 -17.52 -16.20 -0.07
C GLY A 168 -16.89 -15.68 1.21
N TRP A 169 -17.61 -15.68 2.34
CA TRP A 169 -17.02 -15.44 3.65
C TRP A 169 -16.24 -16.69 4.07
N SER A 170 -14.92 -16.57 4.13
CA SER A 170 -13.99 -17.66 4.40
C SER A 170 -12.71 -17.16 5.08
N GLU A 171 -11.89 -18.08 5.59
CA GLU A 171 -10.55 -17.77 6.11
C GLU A 171 -9.65 -17.15 5.02
N GLU A 172 -9.78 -17.61 3.78
CA GLU A 172 -9.05 -17.03 2.64
C GLU A 172 -9.47 -15.57 2.42
N ARG A 173 -10.76 -15.25 2.56
CA ARG A 173 -11.23 -13.88 2.45
C ARG A 173 -10.74 -12.99 3.60
N ALA A 174 -10.67 -13.52 4.82
CA ALA A 174 -10.05 -12.80 5.94
C ALA A 174 -8.57 -12.47 5.63
N ALA A 175 -7.80 -13.45 5.15
CA ALA A 175 -6.40 -13.26 4.76
C ALA A 175 -6.24 -12.26 3.59
N GLU A 176 -7.17 -12.25 2.64
CA GLU A 176 -7.19 -11.27 1.55
C GLU A 176 -7.44 -9.85 2.05
N ILE A 177 -8.41 -9.67 2.96
CA ILE A 177 -8.70 -8.37 3.59
C ILE A 177 -7.46 -7.84 4.32
N GLU A 178 -6.78 -8.67 5.11
CA GLU A 178 -5.54 -8.30 5.79
C GLU A 178 -4.40 -7.97 4.81
N ARG A 179 -4.23 -8.77 3.76
CA ARG A 179 -3.23 -8.51 2.71
C ARG A 179 -3.51 -7.17 2.01
N ARG A 180 -4.77 -6.88 1.69
CA ARG A 180 -5.17 -5.63 1.02
C ARG A 180 -4.86 -4.41 1.88
N LYS A 181 -5.07 -4.53 3.20
CA LYS A 181 -4.67 -3.51 4.17
C LYS A 181 -3.17 -3.23 4.17
N ILE A 182 -2.33 -4.27 4.09
CA ILE A 182 -0.87 -4.13 4.10
C ILE A 182 -0.32 -3.62 2.77
N VAL A 183 -0.76 -4.21 1.65
CA VAL A 183 -0.17 -3.97 0.32
C VAL A 183 -0.69 -2.68 -0.31
N VAL A 184 -1.99 -2.43 -0.19
CA VAL A 184 -2.67 -1.32 -0.87
C VAL A 184 -2.96 -0.17 0.09
N GLY A 185 -2.88 -0.40 1.41
CA GLY A 185 -3.29 0.58 2.41
C GLY A 185 -4.81 0.80 2.45
N ALA A 186 -5.60 -0.10 1.82
CA ALA A 186 -7.05 0.00 1.84
C ALA A 186 -7.60 -0.63 3.13
N TYR A 187 -8.24 0.20 3.96
CA TYR A 187 -8.82 -0.24 5.22
C TYR A 187 -10.07 -1.12 4.99
N PRO A 188 -10.31 -2.13 5.84
CA PRO A 188 -11.54 -2.92 5.80
C PRO A 188 -12.77 -2.02 6.00
N ASN A 189 -13.87 -2.34 5.32
CA ASN A 189 -15.16 -1.71 5.63
C ASN A 189 -15.73 -2.25 6.97
N GLU A 190 -16.83 -1.66 7.48
CA GLU A 190 -17.41 -2.06 8.78
C GLU A 190 -17.79 -3.54 8.84
N GLN A 191 -18.33 -4.10 7.74
CA GLN A 191 -18.73 -5.51 7.67
C GLN A 191 -17.52 -6.44 7.64
N GLU A 192 -16.48 -6.10 6.87
CA GLU A 192 -15.21 -6.82 6.82
C GLU A 192 -14.49 -6.78 8.18
N GLN A 193 -14.50 -5.63 8.84
CA GLN A 193 -13.91 -5.50 10.19
C GLN A 193 -14.66 -6.38 11.20
N ARG A 194 -16.00 -6.35 11.18
CA ARG A 194 -16.81 -7.19 12.05
C ARG A 194 -16.56 -8.68 11.78
N PHE A 195 -16.39 -9.09 10.51
CA PHE A 195 -16.02 -10.46 10.17
C PHE A 195 -14.66 -10.87 10.76
N LEU A 196 -13.65 -10.00 10.67
CA LEU A 196 -12.34 -10.25 11.28
C LEU A 196 -12.45 -10.41 12.81
N ASP A 197 -13.27 -9.58 13.46
CA ASP A 197 -13.47 -9.63 14.92
C ASP A 197 -14.16 -10.94 15.38
N VAL A 198 -15.03 -11.52 14.54
CA VAL A 198 -15.76 -12.76 14.85
C VAL A 198 -15.20 -14.02 14.17
N LEU A 199 -14.08 -13.94 13.45
CA LEU A 199 -13.55 -15.02 12.60
C LEU A 199 -13.42 -16.35 13.35
N THR A 200 -12.86 -16.34 14.56
CA THR A 200 -12.68 -17.54 15.38
C THR A 200 -14.01 -18.20 15.78
N ALA A 201 -15.02 -17.39 16.11
CA ALA A 201 -16.35 -17.89 16.46
C ALA A 201 -17.09 -18.42 15.21
N TRP A 202 -16.90 -17.74 14.07
CA TRP A 202 -17.44 -18.14 12.78
C TRP A 202 -16.87 -19.48 12.29
N CYS A 203 -15.55 -19.71 12.40
CA CYS A 203 -14.94 -20.99 12.01
C CYS A 203 -15.54 -22.16 12.80
N LYS A 204 -15.68 -22.01 14.12
CA LYS A 204 -16.32 -23.02 14.97
C LYS A 204 -17.78 -23.27 14.59
N ALA A 205 -18.56 -22.20 14.37
CA ALA A 205 -19.95 -22.32 13.95
C ALA A 205 -20.07 -23.06 12.60
N ARG A 206 -19.17 -22.80 11.66
CA ARG A 206 -19.10 -23.48 10.36
C ARG A 206 -18.78 -24.97 10.51
N GLU A 207 -17.80 -25.32 11.33
CA GLU A 207 -17.46 -26.74 11.60
C GLU A 207 -18.64 -27.49 12.22
N GLU A 208 -19.32 -26.90 13.20
CA GLU A 208 -20.51 -27.50 13.82
C GLU A 208 -21.65 -27.64 12.81
N TYR A 209 -21.85 -26.64 11.95
CA TYR A 209 -22.86 -26.69 10.89
C TYR A 209 -22.57 -27.82 9.89
N ALA A 210 -21.32 -27.95 9.45
CA ALA A 210 -20.87 -29.04 8.59
C ALA A 210 -21.08 -30.41 9.26
N ALA A 211 -20.69 -30.56 10.53
CA ALA A 211 -20.85 -31.81 11.27
C ALA A 211 -22.33 -32.22 11.48
N ARG A 212 -23.25 -31.25 11.59
CA ARG A 212 -24.70 -31.50 11.67
C ARG A 212 -25.28 -31.90 10.31
N HIS A 213 -24.83 -31.26 9.23
CA HIS A 213 -25.28 -31.57 7.87
C HIS A 213 -24.69 -32.87 7.31
N ASP A 214 -23.50 -33.30 7.74
CA ASP A 214 -22.94 -34.61 7.36
C ASP A 214 -23.63 -35.79 8.05
N LYS A 215 -24.17 -35.60 9.26
CA LYS A 215 -24.84 -36.66 10.03
C LYS A 215 -26.34 -36.80 9.72
N GLY A 216 -26.97 -35.74 9.22
CA GLY A 216 -28.35 -35.76 8.74
C GLY A 216 -28.35 -35.80 7.22
N GLY A 217 -28.35 -37.00 6.64
CA GLY A 217 -28.34 -37.22 5.18
C GLY A 217 -29.20 -36.19 4.45
N ALA A 218 -28.56 -35.46 3.55
CA ALA A 218 -29.18 -34.38 2.79
C ALA A 218 -30.47 -34.86 2.10
N PRO A 219 -31.62 -34.18 2.26
CA PRO A 219 -32.55 -34.12 1.13
C PRO A 219 -31.79 -33.44 0.00
N ALA A 220 -31.71 -34.08 -1.16
CA ALA A 220 -31.14 -33.53 -2.37
C ALA A 220 -31.83 -32.20 -2.70
N VAL A 221 -31.23 -31.08 -2.27
CA VAL A 221 -31.63 -29.74 -2.72
C VAL A 221 -30.95 -29.54 -4.06
N GLY A 222 -31.79 -29.47 -5.09
CA GLY A 222 -31.42 -29.43 -6.50
C GLY A 222 -30.32 -28.41 -6.78
N ALA A 223 -29.26 -28.91 -7.40
CA ALA A 223 -28.28 -28.13 -8.13
C ALA A 223 -28.94 -27.49 -9.36
N ASP A 224 -29.70 -26.42 -9.16
CA ASP A 224 -30.24 -25.54 -10.21
C ASP A 224 -30.01 -24.07 -9.85
N ALA A 225 -28.85 -23.76 -9.26
CA ALA A 225 -28.33 -22.39 -9.21
C ALA A 225 -27.37 -22.19 -10.37
N LYS A 226 -27.95 -21.89 -11.54
CA LYS A 226 -27.25 -21.37 -12.71
C LYS A 226 -26.34 -20.22 -12.28
N PRO A 227 -25.02 -20.26 -12.57
CA PRO A 227 -24.14 -19.14 -12.27
C PRO A 227 -24.64 -17.90 -13.01
N ALA A 228 -24.98 -16.85 -12.26
CA ALA A 228 -25.23 -15.53 -12.83
C ALA A 228 -23.94 -15.11 -13.54
N ALA A 229 -24.01 -15.14 -14.87
CA ALA A 229 -22.91 -14.76 -15.74
C ALA A 229 -22.37 -13.39 -15.34
N GLY A 230 -21.06 -13.36 -15.07
CA GLY A 230 -20.33 -12.14 -14.76
C GLY A 230 -20.66 -11.05 -15.76
N ALA A 231 -21.09 -9.90 -15.23
CA ALA A 231 -21.19 -8.68 -15.99
C ALA A 231 -19.81 -8.36 -16.58
N LYS A 232 -19.71 -8.42 -17.91
CA LYS A 232 -18.52 -7.96 -18.65
C LYS A 232 -18.24 -6.51 -18.27
N PRO A 233 -17.01 -6.15 -17.86
CA PRO A 233 -16.65 -4.75 -17.70
C PRO A 233 -16.77 -4.05 -19.06
N ALA A 234 -17.46 -2.91 -19.07
CA ALA A 234 -17.65 -2.09 -20.25
C ALA A 234 -16.30 -1.67 -20.86
N PRO A 235 -16.16 -1.61 -22.18
CA PRO A 235 -14.95 -1.15 -22.82
C PRO A 235 -14.72 0.33 -22.48
N ILE A 236 -13.59 0.61 -21.84
CA ILE A 236 -13.06 1.97 -21.66
C ILE A 236 -12.73 2.49 -23.07
N LYS A 237 -13.57 3.39 -23.58
CA LYS A 237 -13.26 4.16 -24.79
C LYS A 237 -12.03 5.02 -24.48
N ARG A 238 -10.95 4.78 -25.22
CA ARG A 238 -9.75 5.63 -25.23
C ARG A 238 -9.99 6.86 -26.07
#